data_AF-A0ABD5S610-F1
#
_entry.id   AF-A0ABD5S610-F1
#
_cell.length_a   1.000
_cell.length_b   1.000
_cell.length_c   1.000
_cell.angle_alpha   90.00
_cell.angle_beta   90.00
_cell.angle_gamma   90.00
#
_symmetry.space_group_name_H-M   'P 1'
#
loop_
_entity.id
_entity.type
_entity.pdbx_description
1 polymer ?
#
loop_
_entity_poly.entity_id
_entity_poly.type
_entity_poly.pdbx_seq_one_letter_code
_entity_poly.pdbx_strand_id
1 'polypeptide(L)'
;AGERVAALTTDDDAFVGDAFDTYEAEWEEAPEFNLRTPAISRVRETLGSDIGDAAESDFDSVLSSLETARGDGDGLDEVTISLLVAAKNDVLLYDISKWGEDVGIASKATFSRTKTKLEDMGLIDTEKVPIDVGRPRLRLKLGDDRLKNADARELAGVAQSLLAS
;
A
#
# COMPACT_ATOMS: atom_id res chain seq x y z
N ALA A 1 8.42 18.87 23.48
CA ALA A 1 7.68 19.96 24.15
C ALA A 1 6.25 19.48 24.37
N GLY A 2 5.68 19.68 25.55
CA GLY A 2 4.40 19.08 25.96
C GLY A 2 3.21 19.73 25.28
N GLU A 3 2.41 18.92 24.60
CA GLU A 3 1.13 19.29 24.03
C GLU A 3 0.15 19.61 25.17
N ARG A 4 -0.28 20.86 25.27
CA ARG A 4 -1.29 21.28 26.24
C ARG A 4 -2.62 21.32 25.52
N VAL A 5 -3.44 20.30 25.74
CA VAL A 5 -4.84 20.30 25.32
C VAL A 5 -5.64 21.12 26.34
N ALA A 6 -6.25 22.22 25.90
CA ALA A 6 -7.22 22.96 26.68
C ALA A 6 -8.62 22.47 26.31
N ALA A 7 -9.34 21.90 27.27
CA ALA A 7 -10.74 21.53 27.09
C ALA A 7 -11.63 22.62 27.69
N LEU A 8 -12.67 23.00 26.96
CA LEU A 8 -13.78 23.81 27.47
C LEU A 8 -14.88 22.85 27.93
N THR A 9 -15.42 23.06 29.12
CA THR A 9 -16.51 22.25 29.68
C THR A 9 -17.68 23.17 30.04
N THR A 10 -18.89 22.67 29.83
CA THR A 10 -20.15 23.34 30.17
C THR A 10 -21.17 22.27 30.51
N ASP A 11 -22.06 22.57 31.47
CA ASP A 11 -23.21 21.74 31.83
C ASP A 11 -24.50 22.25 31.15
N ASP A 12 -24.37 23.20 30.20
CA ASP A 12 -25.48 23.72 29.42
C ASP A 12 -25.77 22.77 28.23
N ASP A 13 -26.69 21.85 28.46
CA ASP A 13 -27.10 20.84 27.47
C ASP A 13 -27.63 21.47 26.18
N ALA A 14 -28.27 22.65 26.25
CA ALA A 14 -28.80 23.32 25.06
C ALA A 14 -27.66 23.87 24.20
N PHE A 15 -26.65 24.49 24.82
CA PHE A 15 -25.47 24.95 24.11
C PHE A 15 -24.68 23.80 23.47
N VAL A 16 -24.55 22.67 24.15
CA VAL A 16 -23.88 21.47 23.60
C VAL A 16 -24.65 20.92 22.40
N GLY A 17 -25.98 20.86 22.50
CA GLY A 17 -26.85 20.45 21.40
C GLY A 17 -26.70 21.36 20.18
N ASP A 18 -26.83 22.68 20.36
CA ASP A 18 -26.70 23.66 19.28
C ASP A 18 -25.32 23.59 18.59
N ALA A 19 -24.25 23.42 19.36
CA ALA A 19 -22.90 23.28 18.80
C ALA A 19 -22.74 21.98 18.01
N PHE A 20 -23.30 20.86 18.51
CA PHE A 20 -23.26 19.58 17.82
C PHE A 20 -24.06 19.63 16.50
N ASP A 21 -25.30 20.10 16.57
CA ASP A 21 -26.20 20.23 15.41
C ASP A 21 -25.60 21.14 14.33
N THR A 22 -24.91 22.22 14.73
CA THR A 22 -24.23 23.12 13.78
C THR A 22 -23.15 22.39 12.99
N TYR A 23 -22.27 21.65 13.67
CA TYR A 23 -21.18 20.93 13.00
C TYR A 23 -21.66 19.67 12.26
N GLU A 24 -22.73 19.03 12.73
CA GLU A 24 -23.37 17.92 12.01
C GLU A 24 -23.97 18.42 10.70
N ALA A 25 -24.70 19.54 10.71
CA ALA A 25 -25.22 20.16 9.49
C ALA A 25 -24.08 20.60 8.53
N GLU A 26 -23.02 21.22 9.05
CA GLU A 26 -21.85 21.58 8.23
C GLU A 26 -21.18 20.34 7.61
N TRP A 27 -21.12 19.23 8.35
CA TRP A 27 -20.57 17.96 7.85
C TRP A 27 -21.47 17.32 6.79
N GLU A 28 -22.78 17.28 6.99
CA GLU A 28 -23.73 16.72 6.02
C GLU A 28 -23.81 17.54 4.73
N GLU A 29 -23.66 18.86 4.83
CA GLU A 29 -23.64 19.77 3.66
C GLU A 29 -22.28 19.81 2.95
N ALA A 30 -21.21 19.30 3.59
CA ALA A 30 -19.87 19.35 3.03
C ALA A 30 -19.77 18.52 1.74
N PRO A 31 -19.12 19.03 0.68
CA PRO A 31 -18.86 18.26 -0.52
C PRO A 31 -18.00 17.03 -0.21
N GLU A 32 -18.40 15.86 -0.72
CA GLU A 32 -17.55 14.67 -0.64
C GLU A 32 -16.23 14.90 -1.39
N PHE A 33 -15.13 14.81 -0.66
CA PHE A 33 -13.80 14.80 -1.26
C PHE A 33 -13.31 13.36 -1.42
N ASN A 34 -13.16 12.92 -2.67
CA ASN A 34 -12.56 11.62 -2.95
C ASN A 34 -11.05 11.69 -2.73
N LEU A 35 -10.60 11.19 -1.59
CA LEU A 35 -9.20 10.88 -1.37
C LEU A 35 -8.77 9.87 -2.43
N ARG A 36 -7.75 10.21 -3.21
CA ARG A 36 -7.20 9.35 -4.28
C ARG A 36 -6.46 8.12 -3.73
N THR A 37 -6.37 8.00 -2.41
CA THR A 37 -5.73 6.90 -1.70
C THR A 37 -6.81 6.03 -1.07
N PRO A 38 -6.86 4.73 -1.39
CA PRO A 38 -7.84 3.83 -0.80
C PRO A 38 -7.62 3.66 0.70
N ALA A 39 -8.71 3.37 1.43
CA ALA A 39 -8.62 3.07 2.85
C ALA A 39 -7.75 1.81 3.08
N ILE A 40 -6.85 1.88 4.07
CA ILE A 40 -5.93 0.77 4.38
C ILE A 40 -6.65 -0.53 4.72
N SER A 41 -7.82 -0.45 5.38
CA SER A 41 -8.67 -1.61 5.66
C SER A 41 -9.12 -2.31 4.39
N ARG A 42 -9.54 -1.55 3.37
CA ARG A 42 -9.94 -2.08 2.07
C ARG A 42 -8.76 -2.71 1.35
N VAL A 43 -7.58 -2.08 1.41
CA VAL A 43 -6.35 -2.64 0.83
C VAL A 43 -6.04 -4.01 1.45
N ARG A 44 -6.05 -4.12 2.78
CA ARG A 44 -5.81 -5.38 3.51
C ARG A 44 -6.81 -6.47 3.17
N GLU A 45 -8.09 -6.18 3.32
CA GLU A 45 -9.18 -7.13 3.07
C GLU A 45 -9.12 -7.68 1.63
N THR A 46 -8.92 -6.80 0.65
CA THR A 46 -8.87 -7.22 -0.76
C THR A 46 -7.55 -7.88 -1.15
N LEU A 47 -6.43 -7.57 -0.49
CA LEU A 47 -5.19 -8.33 -0.63
C LEU A 47 -5.39 -9.77 -0.18
N GLY A 48 -6.00 -9.97 0.98
CA GLY A 48 -6.33 -11.30 1.49
C GLY A 48 -7.28 -12.06 0.56
N SER A 49 -8.37 -11.43 0.12
CA SER A 49 -9.39 -12.09 -0.70
C SER A 49 -8.95 -12.37 -2.15
N ASP A 50 -8.24 -11.44 -2.78
CA ASP A 50 -8.00 -11.47 -4.23
C ASP A 50 -6.59 -11.98 -4.58
N ILE A 51 -5.63 -11.84 -3.66
CA ILE A 51 -4.23 -12.24 -3.86
C ILE A 51 -3.85 -13.40 -2.92
N GLY A 52 -4.21 -13.30 -1.64
CA GLY A 52 -4.05 -14.34 -0.64
C GLY A 52 -3.50 -13.84 0.70
N ASP A 53 -3.84 -14.55 1.78
CA ASP A 53 -3.49 -14.22 3.17
C ASP A 53 -1.98 -13.99 3.40
N ALA A 54 -1.12 -14.71 2.67
CA ALA A 54 0.33 -14.54 2.79
C ALA A 54 0.79 -13.16 2.27
N ALA A 55 0.20 -12.69 1.17
CA ALA A 55 0.50 -11.36 0.62
C ALA A 55 -0.04 -10.26 1.54
N GLU A 56 -1.22 -10.44 2.13
CA GLU A 56 -1.76 -9.53 3.16
C GLU A 56 -0.82 -9.42 4.37
N SER A 57 -0.42 -10.57 4.93
CA SER A 57 0.47 -10.62 6.10
C SER A 57 1.86 -10.01 5.82
N ASP A 58 2.41 -10.26 4.64
CA ASP A 58 3.69 -9.67 4.22
C ASP A 58 3.56 -8.16 4.00
N PHE A 59 2.46 -7.70 3.40
CA PHE A 59 2.16 -6.27 3.25
C PHE A 59 2.07 -5.56 4.59
N ASP A 60 1.37 -6.13 5.56
CA ASP A 60 1.28 -5.56 6.91
C ASP A 60 2.61 -5.53 7.65
N SER A 61 3.42 -6.58 7.46
CA SER A 61 4.77 -6.62 8.00
C SER A 61 5.66 -5.51 7.43
N VAL A 62 5.58 -5.30 6.10
CA VAL A 62 6.29 -4.20 5.42
C VAL A 62 5.81 -2.83 5.90
N LEU A 63 4.49 -2.62 6.01
CA LEU A 63 3.94 -1.34 6.43
C LEU A 63 4.32 -1.00 7.87
N SER A 64 4.26 -1.98 8.78
CA SER A 64 4.64 -1.78 10.19
C SER A 64 6.11 -1.38 10.37
N SER A 65 7.01 -1.86 9.49
CA SER A 65 8.42 -1.48 9.54
C SER A 65 8.65 -0.06 9.02
N LEU A 66 7.89 0.36 8.00
CA LEU A 66 7.90 1.72 7.48
C LEU A 66 7.35 2.75 8.48
N GLU A 67 6.27 2.43 9.21
CA GLU A 67 5.72 3.33 10.24
C GLU A 67 6.71 3.59 11.38
N THR A 68 7.53 2.59 11.72
CA THR A 68 8.57 2.69 12.75
C THR A 68 9.78 3.49 12.26
N ALA A 69 10.08 3.42 10.96
CA ALA A 69 11.12 4.18 10.28
C ALA A 69 10.60 5.55 9.81
N ARG A 70 10.23 6.42 10.75
CA ARG A 70 9.71 7.76 10.45
C ARG A 70 10.79 8.63 9.77
N GLY A 71 10.80 8.62 8.44
CA GLY A 71 11.68 9.42 7.59
C GLY A 71 10.90 10.19 6.51
N ASP A 72 11.21 11.48 6.43
CA ASP A 72 11.02 12.60 5.48
C ASP A 72 10.22 12.45 4.16
N GLY A 73 9.37 11.45 3.98
CA GLY A 73 8.50 11.31 2.80
C GLY A 73 9.19 10.74 1.55
N ASP A 74 10.44 10.26 1.66
CA ASP A 74 11.20 9.59 0.59
C ASP A 74 11.12 8.04 0.71
N GLY A 75 9.97 7.55 1.18
CA GLY A 75 9.70 6.12 1.34
C GLY A 75 9.35 5.44 0.01
N LEU A 76 9.27 4.11 0.01
CA LEU A 76 8.75 3.35 -1.13
C LEU A 76 7.28 3.72 -1.37
N ASP A 77 6.92 4.03 -2.62
CA ASP A 77 5.52 4.25 -2.99
C ASP A 77 4.70 2.94 -2.90
N GLU A 78 3.38 3.10 -2.85
CA GLU A 78 2.44 2.00 -2.64
C GLU A 78 2.51 0.95 -3.76
N VAL A 79 2.82 1.36 -4.99
CA VAL A 79 2.97 0.46 -6.15
C VAL A 79 4.24 -0.38 -6.00
N THR A 80 5.32 0.22 -5.53
CA THR A 80 6.60 -0.45 -5.27
C THR A 80 6.46 -1.48 -4.16
N ILE A 81 5.81 -1.12 -3.05
CA ILE A 81 5.51 -2.06 -1.97
C ILE A 81 4.67 -3.23 -2.49
N SER A 82 3.60 -2.93 -3.24
CA SER A 82 2.71 -3.96 -3.80
C SER A 82 3.47 -4.94 -4.71
N LEU A 83 4.38 -4.45 -5.55
CA LEU A 83 5.18 -5.28 -6.45
C LEU A 83 6.21 -6.13 -5.70
N LEU A 84 6.84 -5.60 -4.66
CA LEU A 84 7.81 -6.34 -3.83
C LEU A 84 7.12 -7.46 -3.03
N VAL A 85 5.97 -7.17 -2.42
CA VAL A 85 5.14 -8.18 -1.73
C VAL A 85 4.66 -9.25 -2.71
N ALA A 86 4.17 -8.84 -3.88
CA ALA A 86 3.75 -9.77 -4.93
C ALA A 86 4.90 -10.66 -5.42
N ALA A 87 6.11 -10.10 -5.57
CA ALA A 87 7.31 -10.84 -5.95
C ALA A 87 7.77 -11.82 -4.86
N LYS A 88 7.64 -11.46 -3.58
CA LYS A 88 7.92 -12.34 -2.44
C LYS A 88 6.95 -13.53 -2.37
N ASN A 89 5.71 -13.32 -2.82
CA ASN A 89 4.62 -14.29 -2.78
C ASN A 89 4.36 -15.00 -4.12
N ASP A 90 5.26 -14.90 -5.10
CA ASP A 90 5.14 -15.57 -6.40
C ASP A 90 3.85 -15.26 -7.18
N VAL A 91 3.30 -14.05 -6.96
CA VAL A 91 2.03 -13.58 -7.55
C VAL A 91 2.24 -13.23 -9.03
N LEU A 92 1.22 -13.45 -9.85
CA LEU A 92 1.26 -13.03 -11.25
C LEU A 92 1.13 -11.51 -11.34
N LEU A 93 1.95 -10.89 -12.19
CA LEU A 93 1.89 -9.45 -12.47
C LEU A 93 0.48 -9.00 -12.89
N TYR A 94 -0.24 -9.85 -13.64
CA TYR A 94 -1.61 -9.57 -14.06
C TYR A 94 -2.55 -9.42 -12.85
N ASP A 95 -2.45 -10.31 -11.86
CA ASP A 95 -3.35 -10.35 -10.72
C ASP A 95 -3.11 -9.13 -9.82
N ILE A 96 -1.85 -8.86 -9.45
CA ILE A 96 -1.52 -7.68 -8.61
C ILE A 96 -1.81 -6.35 -9.32
N SER A 97 -1.55 -6.25 -10.64
CA SER A 97 -1.82 -5.01 -11.38
C SER A 97 -3.32 -4.77 -11.57
N LYS A 98 -4.10 -5.84 -11.70
CA LYS A 98 -5.56 -5.74 -11.77
C LYS A 98 -6.12 -5.35 -10.40
N TRP A 99 -5.70 -6.03 -9.34
CA TRP A 99 -6.09 -5.70 -7.98
C TRP A 99 -5.78 -4.24 -7.63
N GLY A 100 -4.55 -3.78 -7.90
CA GLY A 100 -4.14 -2.41 -7.59
C GLY A 100 -4.93 -1.36 -8.37
N GLU A 101 -5.41 -1.68 -9.57
CA GLU A 101 -6.31 -0.80 -10.35
C GLU A 101 -7.73 -0.82 -9.77
N ASP A 102 -8.26 -2.00 -9.44
CA ASP A 102 -9.62 -2.19 -8.91
C ASP A 102 -9.79 -1.56 -7.51
N VAL A 103 -8.73 -1.54 -6.70
CA VAL A 103 -8.69 -0.89 -5.38
C VAL A 103 -8.40 0.61 -5.49
N GLY A 104 -7.88 1.08 -6.62
CA GLY A 104 -7.56 2.50 -6.85
C GLY A 104 -6.18 2.94 -6.39
N ILE A 105 -5.23 2.01 -6.24
CA ILE A 105 -3.83 2.30 -5.91
C ILE A 105 -3.14 2.97 -7.10
N ALA A 106 -3.19 2.35 -8.28
CA ALA A 106 -2.64 2.93 -9.50
C ALA A 106 -3.13 2.19 -10.75
N SER A 107 -3.03 2.85 -11.91
CA SER A 107 -3.34 2.22 -13.20
C SER A 107 -2.39 1.06 -13.53
N LYS A 108 -2.85 0.10 -14.36
CA LYS A 108 -1.99 -0.97 -14.90
C LYS A 108 -0.74 -0.45 -15.61
N ALA A 109 -0.82 0.70 -16.27
CA ALA A 109 0.33 1.33 -16.92
C ALA A 109 1.39 1.79 -15.91
N THR A 110 0.96 2.27 -14.74
CA THR A 110 1.88 2.63 -13.64
C THR A 110 2.54 1.38 -13.07
N PHE A 111 1.78 0.33 -12.76
CA PHE A 111 2.35 -0.97 -12.35
C PHE A 111 3.37 -1.49 -13.36
N SER A 112 3.07 -1.44 -14.66
CA SER A 112 4.01 -1.88 -15.69
C SER A 112 5.31 -1.07 -15.71
N ARG A 113 5.25 0.25 -15.57
CA ARG A 113 6.43 1.12 -15.54
C ARG A 113 7.27 0.89 -14.29
N THR A 114 6.63 0.83 -13.11
CA THR A 114 7.32 0.56 -11.85
C THR A 114 7.95 -0.83 -11.87
N LYS A 115 7.25 -1.84 -12.40
CA LYS A 115 7.81 -3.19 -12.62
C LYS A 115 9.08 -3.16 -13.47
N THR A 116 9.04 -2.48 -14.62
CA THR A 116 10.25 -2.35 -15.48
C THR A 116 11.38 -1.66 -14.74
N LYS A 117 11.11 -0.57 -14.01
CA LYS A 117 12.12 0.11 -13.18
C LYS A 117 12.75 -0.84 -12.15
N LEU A 118 11.94 -1.63 -11.45
CA LEU A 118 12.45 -2.57 -10.44
C LEU A 118 13.23 -3.74 -11.05
N GLU A 119 12.85 -4.22 -12.24
CA GLU A 119 13.62 -5.23 -12.98
C GLU A 119 14.95 -4.68 -13.49
N ASP A 120 14.96 -3.48 -14.07
CA ASP A 120 16.17 -2.84 -14.57
C ASP A 120 17.21 -2.62 -13.45
N MET A 121 16.73 -2.45 -12.21
CA MET A 121 17.54 -2.33 -11.01
C MET A 121 17.85 -3.68 -10.34
N GLY A 122 17.33 -4.78 -10.86
CA GLY A 122 17.54 -6.14 -10.33
C GLY A 122 16.79 -6.46 -9.04
N LEU A 123 15.84 -5.63 -8.61
CA LEU A 123 15.07 -5.86 -7.37
C LEU A 123 14.04 -6.97 -7.56
N ILE A 124 13.45 -7.06 -8.74
CA ILE A 124 12.50 -8.12 -9.10
C ILE A 124 12.90 -8.76 -10.43
N ASP A 125 12.39 -9.95 -10.67
CA ASP A 125 12.50 -10.71 -11.90
C ASP A 125 11.12 -11.23 -12.32
N THR A 126 11.02 -11.74 -13.56
CA THR A 126 9.80 -12.40 -14.03
C THR A 126 10.04 -13.78 -14.63
N GLU A 127 9.17 -14.72 -14.25
CA GLU A 127 9.10 -16.07 -14.79
C GLU A 127 7.86 -16.22 -15.68
N LYS A 128 8.03 -16.82 -16.87
CA LYS A 128 6.90 -17.07 -17.79
C LYS A 128 6.07 -18.26 -17.32
N VAL A 129 4.78 -18.03 -17.14
CA VAL A 129 3.79 -19.05 -16.77
C VAL A 129 2.89 -19.33 -17.97
N PRO A 130 2.93 -20.55 -18.53
CA PRO A 130 2.04 -20.94 -19.62
C PRO A 130 0.56 -20.80 -19.25
N ILE A 131 -0.26 -20.47 -20.24
CA ILE A 131 -1.72 -20.44 -20.15
C ILE A 131 -2.32 -21.13 -21.37
N ASP A 132 -3.57 -21.58 -21.27
CA ASP A 132 -4.22 -22.36 -22.32
C ASP A 132 -4.38 -21.59 -23.64
N VAL A 133 -4.63 -20.28 -23.58
CA VAL A 133 -4.81 -19.43 -24.75
C VAL A 133 -4.16 -18.07 -24.52
N GLY A 134 -3.35 -17.64 -25.48
CA GLY A 134 -2.74 -16.31 -25.49
C GLY A 134 -1.26 -16.31 -25.09
N ARG A 135 -0.78 -15.16 -24.61
CA ARG A 135 0.62 -15.00 -24.19
C ARG A 135 0.80 -15.50 -22.75
N PRO A 136 1.92 -16.17 -22.43
CA PRO A 136 2.24 -16.55 -21.07
C PRO A 136 2.11 -15.37 -20.10
N ARG A 137 1.60 -15.64 -18.90
CA ARG A 137 1.59 -14.66 -17.82
C ARG A 137 2.99 -14.55 -17.21
N LEU A 138 3.22 -13.45 -16.50
CA LEU A 138 4.48 -13.22 -15.81
C LEU A 138 4.26 -13.40 -14.31
N ARG A 139 4.95 -14.37 -13.72
CA ARG A 139 5.07 -14.51 -12.27
C ARG A 139 6.19 -13.60 -11.80
N LEU A 140 5.92 -12.81 -10.77
CA LEU A 140 6.92 -11.95 -10.15
C LEU A 140 7.80 -12.79 -9.22
N LYS A 141 9.10 -12.47 -9.19
CA LYS A 141 10.12 -13.06 -8.33
C LYS A 141 10.98 -11.95 -7.75
N LEU A 142 11.53 -12.16 -6.56
CA LEU A 142 12.60 -11.27 -6.05
C LEU A 142 13.88 -11.52 -6.87
N GLY A 143 14.53 -10.46 -7.33
CA GLY A 143 15.72 -10.52 -8.18
C GLY A 143 17.02 -10.56 -7.38
N ASP A 144 17.16 -9.67 -6.39
CA ASP A 144 18.37 -9.56 -5.54
C ASP A 144 18.35 -10.59 -4.40
N ASP A 145 19.48 -11.26 -4.16
CA ASP A 145 19.60 -12.29 -3.14
C ASP A 145 19.40 -11.73 -1.71
N ARG A 146 19.71 -10.46 -1.46
CA ARG A 146 19.40 -9.81 -0.17
C ARG A 146 17.89 -9.72 0.05
N LEU A 147 17.11 -9.45 -1.00
CA LEU A 147 15.66 -9.43 -0.90
C LEU A 147 15.11 -10.85 -0.70
N LYS A 148 15.64 -11.85 -1.41
CA LYS A 148 15.21 -13.25 -1.26
C LYS A 148 15.41 -13.80 0.15
N ASN A 149 16.50 -13.37 0.81
CA ASN A 149 16.83 -13.80 2.17
C ASN A 149 16.18 -12.92 3.26
N ALA A 150 15.61 -11.78 2.89
CA ALA A 150 14.96 -10.87 3.83
C ALA A 150 13.58 -11.38 4.24
N ASP A 151 13.24 -11.19 5.51
CA ASP A 151 11.86 -11.32 5.96
C ASP A 151 11.00 -10.16 5.43
N ALA A 152 9.68 -10.24 5.64
CA ALA A 152 8.78 -9.20 5.14
C ALA A 152 9.01 -7.82 5.81
N ARG A 153 9.46 -7.77 7.06
CA ARG A 153 9.74 -6.49 7.75
C ARG A 153 10.99 -5.82 7.21
N GLU A 154 11.98 -6.61 6.81
CA GLU A 154 13.25 -6.15 6.25
C GLU A 154 13.13 -5.72 4.78
N LEU A 155 12.12 -6.22 4.06
CA LEU A 155 11.96 -6.04 2.62
C LEU A 155 12.02 -4.57 2.18
N ALA A 156 11.30 -3.69 2.87
CA ALA A 156 11.31 -2.26 2.54
C ALA A 156 12.67 -1.59 2.79
N GLY A 157 13.33 -1.92 3.91
CA GLY A 157 14.64 -1.36 4.23
C GLY A 157 15.71 -1.79 3.23
N VAL A 158 15.72 -3.08 2.86
CA VAL A 158 16.64 -3.62 1.85
C VAL A 158 16.37 -2.97 0.48
N ALA A 159 15.10 -2.87 0.07
CA ALA A 159 14.73 -2.25 -1.19
C ALA A 159 15.09 -0.75 -1.24
N GLN A 160 14.87 0.01 -0.17
CA GLN A 160 15.30 1.42 -0.11
C GLN A 160 16.82 1.56 -0.22
N SER A 161 17.58 0.74 0.52
CA SER A 161 19.04 0.74 0.41
C SER A 161 19.51 0.45 -1.02
N LEU A 162 18.84 -0.46 -1.72
CA LEU A 162 19.10 -0.81 -3.11
C LEU A 162 18.77 0.34 -4.07
N LEU A 163 17.66 1.03 -3.86
CA LEU A 163 17.22 2.13 -4.71
C LEU A 163 18.06 3.40 -4.56
N ALA A 164 18.70 3.58 -3.39
CA ALA A 164 19.60 4.69 -3.10
C ALA A 164 21.05 4.45 -3.56
N SER A 165 21.36 3.25 -4.07
CA SER A 165 22.69 2.83 -4.54
C SER A 165 22.93 3.23 -6.00
#